data_AF-A0A8J6YCD9-F1
#
_entry.id   AF-A0A8J6YCD9-F1
#
_cell.length_a   1.000
_cell.length_b   1.000
_cell.length_c   1.000
_cell.angle_alpha   90.00
_cell.angle_beta   90.00
_cell.angle_gamma   90.00
#
_symmetry.space_group_name_H-M   'P 1'
#
loop_
_entity.id
_entity.type
_entity.pdbx_description
1 polymer ?
#
loop_
_entity_poly.entity_id
_entity_poly.type
_entity_poly.pdbx_seq_one_letter_code
_entity_poly.pdbx_strand_id
1 'polypeptide(L)'
;MPVLQGFGLRNKSYILPDVGESVVALMTPNSDDGFGFLLGSFYHDDSPPPAQSQDISMLKFADGTTISYDRASHELKIDCVGDIKIKGRRIYLNE
;
A
#
# COMPACT_ATOMS: atom_id res chain seq x y z
N MET A 1 17.44 -6.60 -4.20
CA MET A 1 17.52 -5.76 -3.00
C MET A 1 16.23 -5.93 -2.19
N PRO A 2 16.28 -5.94 -0.84
CA PRO A 2 15.07 -5.99 0.00
C PRO A 2 14.23 -4.71 -0.09
N VAL A 3 12.91 -4.82 0.10
CA VAL A 3 11.97 -3.70 0.19
C VAL A 3 11.73 -3.34 1.65
N LEU A 4 11.77 -2.05 1.97
CA LEU A 4 11.42 -1.54 3.29
C LEU A 4 9.94 -1.83 3.59
N GLN A 5 9.66 -2.43 4.75
CA GLN A 5 8.32 -2.77 5.21
C GLN A 5 8.06 -2.10 6.56
N GLY A 6 6.81 -1.68 6.82
CA GLY A 6 6.44 -1.05 8.09
C GLY A 6 6.60 -1.99 9.30
N PHE A 7 6.38 -3.28 9.10
CA PHE A 7 6.62 -4.33 10.10
C PHE A 7 7.19 -5.58 9.45
N GLY A 8 8.08 -6.32 10.14
CA GLY A 8 8.75 -7.49 9.55
C GLY A 8 8.95 -8.72 10.45
N LEU A 9 8.63 -8.65 11.76
CA LEU A 9 8.90 -9.75 12.70
C LEU A 9 7.61 -10.46 13.15
N ARG A 10 6.96 -9.95 14.19
CA ARG A 10 5.71 -10.52 14.74
C ARG A 10 4.49 -9.98 14.00
N ASN A 11 4.49 -8.66 13.78
CA ASN A 11 3.61 -8.01 12.82
C ASN A 11 4.35 -7.95 11.48
N LYS A 12 3.62 -8.12 10.38
CA LYS A 12 4.18 -8.10 9.02
C LYS A 12 3.24 -7.31 8.11
N SER A 13 3.80 -6.42 7.30
CA SER A 13 3.14 -5.87 6.12
C SER A 13 3.67 -6.58 4.87
N TYR A 14 2.83 -6.72 3.85
CA TYR A 14 3.24 -7.30 2.58
C TYR A 14 2.64 -6.50 1.43
N ILE A 15 3.40 -5.52 0.98
CA ILE A 15 3.10 -4.71 -0.21
C ILE A 15 4.42 -4.60 -0.96
N LEU A 16 4.44 -5.08 -2.21
CA LEU A 16 5.61 -5.05 -3.07
C LEU A 16 5.26 -4.27 -4.35
N PRO A 17 6.21 -3.55 -4.94
CA PRO A 17 6.06 -2.97 -6.26
C PRO A 17 5.83 -4.04 -7.33
N ASP A 18 5.13 -3.67 -8.39
CA ASP A 18 4.97 -4.53 -9.56
C ASP A 18 6.24 -4.54 -10.42
N VAL A 19 6.41 -5.60 -11.23
CA VAL A 19 7.51 -5.68 -12.19
C VAL A 19 7.36 -4.57 -13.23
N GLY A 20 8.39 -3.74 -13.37
CA GLY A 20 8.40 -2.58 -14.27
C GLY A 20 8.02 -1.26 -13.58
N GLU A 21 7.66 -1.28 -12.31
CA GLU A 21 7.41 -0.06 -11.53
C GLU A 21 8.71 0.64 -11.14
N SER A 22 8.74 1.97 -11.31
CA SER A 22 9.88 2.79 -10.87
C SER A 22 9.94 2.85 -9.36
N VAL A 23 11.14 2.66 -8.81
CA VAL A 23 11.36 2.62 -7.35
C VAL A 23 12.51 3.52 -6.93
N VAL A 24 12.45 4.01 -5.69
CA VAL A 24 13.57 4.68 -5.03
C VAL A 24 14.38 3.65 -4.25
N ALA A 25 15.69 3.65 -4.48
CA ALA A 25 16.64 2.80 -3.77
C ALA A 25 17.55 3.64 -2.86
N LEU A 26 17.65 3.26 -1.58
CA LEU A 26 18.64 3.78 -0.65
C LEU A 26 19.85 2.84 -0.62
N MET A 27 20.98 3.31 -1.10
CA MET A 27 22.24 2.56 -1.13
C MET A 27 23.04 2.81 0.14
N THR A 28 23.65 1.76 0.70
CA THR A 28 24.52 1.91 1.87
C THR A 28 25.88 2.48 1.44
N PRO A 29 26.38 3.53 2.13
CA PRO A 29 27.69 4.11 1.82
C PRO A 29 28.79 3.05 1.96
N ASN A 30 29.74 3.05 1.02
CA ASN A 30 30.93 2.19 1.05
C ASN A 30 30.63 0.68 1.15
N SER A 31 29.48 0.23 0.63
CA SER A 31 29.25 -1.21 0.45
C SER A 31 29.96 -1.68 -0.82
N ASP A 32 31.00 -2.50 -0.65
CA ASP A 32 31.72 -3.12 -1.77
C ASP A 32 30.79 -4.02 -2.62
N ASP A 33 29.71 -4.51 -2.00
CA ASP A 33 28.71 -5.38 -2.63
C ASP A 33 27.45 -4.64 -3.15
N GLY A 34 27.42 -3.30 -3.08
CA GLY A 34 26.26 -2.51 -3.54
C GLY A 34 24.97 -2.80 -2.75
N PHE A 35 25.10 -3.04 -1.45
CA PHE A 35 23.96 -3.36 -0.59
C PHE A 35 23.07 -2.12 -0.36
N GLY A 36 21.75 -2.32 -0.34
CA GLY A 36 20.79 -1.24 -0.13
C GLY A 36 19.35 -1.74 0.00
N PHE A 37 18.42 -0.81 0.19
CA PHE A 37 17.00 -1.08 0.40
C PHE A 37 16.15 -0.32 -0.61
N LEU A 38 15.12 -0.95 -1.14
CA LEU A 38 14.07 -0.25 -1.90
C LEU A 38 13.13 0.43 -0.90
N LEU A 39 12.95 1.74 -1.02
CA LEU A 39 12.06 2.52 -0.15
C LEU A 39 10.60 2.43 -0.59
N GLY A 40 10.36 2.17 -1.87
CA GLY A 40 9.03 2.10 -2.47
C GLY A 40 9.01 2.73 -3.87
N SER A 41 7.82 2.83 -4.45
CA SER A 41 7.58 3.52 -5.72
C SER A 41 7.09 4.96 -5.50
N PHE A 42 6.96 5.69 -6.61
CA PHE A 42 6.50 7.07 -6.62
C PHE A 42 5.63 7.31 -7.86
N TYR A 43 4.74 8.32 -7.77
CA TYR A 43 3.82 8.65 -8.85
C TYR A 43 4.54 9.38 -9.99
N HIS A 44 4.04 9.14 -11.21
CA HIS A 44 4.48 9.79 -12.44
C HIS A 44 3.30 10.51 -13.09
N ASP A 45 3.56 11.37 -14.07
CA ASP A 45 2.49 12.04 -14.83
C ASP A 45 1.57 11.02 -15.53
N ASP A 46 2.16 9.93 -16.04
CA ASP A 46 1.43 8.82 -16.68
C ASP A 46 0.79 7.83 -15.66
N SER A 47 1.14 7.94 -14.37
CA SER A 47 0.59 7.14 -13.28
C SER A 47 0.35 8.02 -12.04
N PRO A 48 -0.66 8.90 -12.10
CA PRO A 48 -0.92 9.87 -11.06
C PRO A 48 -1.44 9.21 -9.77
N PRO A 49 -1.41 9.93 -8.63
CA PRO A 49 -1.98 9.44 -7.38
C PRO A 49 -3.44 9.00 -7.53
N PRO A 50 -3.89 7.95 -6.82
CA PRO A 50 -5.24 7.43 -6.91
C PRO A 50 -6.30 8.33 -6.25
N ALA A 51 -5.87 9.34 -5.47
CA ALA A 51 -6.73 10.33 -4.83
C ALA A 51 -6.04 11.70 -4.81
N GLN A 52 -6.84 12.78 -4.81
CA GLN A 52 -6.35 14.17 -4.83
C GLN A 52 -6.64 14.95 -3.54
N SER A 53 -7.23 14.31 -2.53
CA SER A 53 -7.51 14.93 -1.22
C SER A 53 -6.50 14.48 -0.16
N GLN A 54 -6.06 15.42 0.68
CA GLN A 54 -5.22 15.11 1.85
C GLN A 54 -5.98 14.37 2.95
N ASP A 55 -7.31 14.33 2.88
CA ASP A 55 -8.17 13.65 3.84
C ASP A 55 -8.37 12.17 3.53
N ILE A 56 -7.96 11.73 2.32
CA ILE A 56 -8.16 10.36 1.85
C ILE A 56 -6.87 9.56 2.03
N SER A 57 -6.96 8.47 2.78
CA SER A 57 -5.99 7.38 2.76
C SER A 57 -6.56 6.23 1.94
N MET A 58 -5.86 5.76 0.91
CA MET A 58 -6.40 4.75 -0.02
C MET A 58 -5.36 3.72 -0.43
N LEU A 59 -5.81 2.47 -0.59
CA LEU A 59 -5.18 1.41 -1.38
C LEU A 59 -6.01 1.17 -2.63
N LYS A 60 -5.37 1.15 -3.80
CA LYS A 60 -6.00 0.84 -5.10
C LYS A 60 -5.23 -0.30 -5.75
N PHE A 61 -5.94 -1.35 -6.14
CA PHE A 61 -5.38 -2.52 -6.82
C PHE A 61 -5.60 -2.43 -8.33
N ALA A 62 -4.78 -3.15 -9.10
CA ALA A 62 -4.82 -3.13 -10.57
C ALA A 62 -6.13 -3.65 -11.18
N ASP A 63 -6.87 -4.48 -10.45
CA ASP A 63 -8.19 -4.99 -10.84
C ASP A 63 -9.33 -3.98 -10.65
N GLY A 64 -9.05 -2.83 -10.03
CA GLY A 64 -10.03 -1.79 -9.69
C GLY A 64 -10.54 -1.83 -8.25
N THR A 65 -10.18 -2.84 -7.46
CA THR A 65 -10.53 -2.90 -6.03
C THR A 65 -9.91 -1.73 -5.27
N THR A 66 -10.65 -1.12 -4.35
CA THR A 66 -10.17 -0.05 -3.48
C THR A 66 -10.55 -0.24 -2.02
N ILE A 67 -9.67 0.22 -1.14
CA ILE A 67 -9.94 0.37 0.30
C ILE A 67 -9.55 1.80 0.65
N SER A 68 -10.50 2.63 1.08
CA SER A 68 -10.24 4.04 1.38
C SER A 68 -10.91 4.50 2.65
N TYR A 69 -10.23 5.37 3.38
CA TYR A 69 -10.78 6.10 4.52
C TYR A 69 -10.69 7.60 4.26
N ASP A 70 -11.83 8.29 4.32
CA ASP A 70 -11.93 9.74 4.24
C ASP A 70 -12.20 10.31 5.65
N ARG A 71 -11.21 11.02 6.20
CA ARG A 71 -11.33 11.60 7.55
C ARG A 71 -12.23 12.83 7.61
N ALA A 72 -12.58 13.46 6.49
CA ALA A 72 -13.47 14.62 6.46
C ALA A 72 -14.94 14.18 6.58
N SER A 73 -15.32 13.10 5.90
CA SER A 73 -16.67 12.52 5.96
C SER A 73 -16.82 11.42 7.03
N HIS A 74 -15.71 10.98 7.61
CA HIS A 74 -15.64 9.83 8.52
C HIS A 74 -16.10 8.51 7.87
N GLU A 75 -15.83 8.34 6.58
CA GLU A 75 -16.26 7.17 5.81
C GLU A 75 -15.10 6.20 5.56
N LEU A 76 -15.28 4.93 5.94
CA LEU A 76 -14.46 3.80 5.47
C LEU A 76 -15.23 3.09 4.36
N LYS A 77 -14.66 3.08 3.15
CA LYS A 77 -15.21 2.40 1.98
C LYS A 77 -14.31 1.24 1.55
N ILE A 78 -14.92 0.06 1.37
CA ILE A 78 -14.31 -1.11 0.74
C ILE A 78 -15.11 -1.39 -0.53
N ASP A 79 -14.48 -1.20 -1.69
CA ASP A 79 -15.09 -1.41 -3.01
C ASP A 79 -14.33 -2.54 -3.71
N CYS A 80 -14.91 -3.73 -3.74
CA CYS A 80 -14.26 -4.95 -4.21
C CYS A 80 -14.94 -5.46 -5.47
N VAL A 81 -14.16 -5.69 -6.52
CA VAL A 81 -14.68 -6.25 -7.79
C VAL A 81 -15.11 -7.70 -7.62
N GLY A 82 -14.44 -8.45 -6.73
CA GLY A 82 -14.75 -9.84 -6.41
C GLY A 82 -15.40 -10.04 -5.05
N ASP A 83 -15.32 -11.27 -4.54
CA ASP A 83 -15.90 -11.64 -3.24
C ASP A 83 -15.15 -11.02 -2.06
N ILE A 84 -15.89 -10.39 -1.14
CA ILE A 84 -15.36 -10.00 0.18
C ILE A 84 -15.61 -11.14 1.16
N LYS A 85 -14.53 -11.73 1.69
CA LYS A 85 -14.59 -12.82 2.69
C LYS A 85 -14.12 -12.32 4.05
N ILE A 86 -15.04 -12.20 5.00
CA ILE A 86 -14.74 -11.79 6.38
C ILE A 86 -14.90 -13.01 7.30
N LYS A 87 -13.83 -13.37 8.02
CA LYS A 87 -13.83 -14.48 8.97
C LYS A 87 -13.40 -13.99 10.34
N GLY A 88 -14.25 -14.22 11.34
CA GLY A 88 -13.97 -13.88 12.73
C GLY A 88 -14.85 -14.68 13.67
N ARG A 89 -14.55 -14.65 14.97
CA ARG A 89 -15.40 -15.28 16.00
C ARG A 89 -16.76 -14.59 16.11
N ARG A 90 -16.78 -13.27 15.99
CA ARG A 90 -17.99 -12.41 15.99
C ARG A 90 -17.73 -11.23 15.05
N ILE A 91 -18.75 -10.83 14.29
CA ILE A 91 -18.73 -9.68 13.39
C ILE A 91 -19.94 -8.81 13.79
N TYR A 92 -19.68 -7.56 14.16
CA TYR A 92 -20.71 -6.57 14.49
C TYR A 92 -20.90 -5.65 13.29
N LEU A 93 -22.14 -5.37 12.95
CA LEU A 93 -22.51 -4.49 11.84
C LEU A 93 -23.53 -3.50 12.38
N ASN A 94 -23.19 -2.21 12.33
CA ASN A 94 -24.00 -1.10 12.84
C ASN A 94 -24.22 -1.09 14.36
N GLU A 95 -23.36 -1.75 15.15
CA GLU A 95 -23.51 -1.96 16.60
C GLU A 95 -22.18 -1.96 17.37
#